data_AF-A0A946HB15-F1
#
_entry.id   AF-A0A946HB15-F1
#
_cell.length_a   1.000
_cell.length_b   1.000
_cell.length_c   1.000
_cell.angle_alpha   90.00
_cell.angle_beta   90.00
_cell.angle_gamma   90.00
#
_symmetry.space_group_name_H-M   'P 1'
#
loop_
_entity.id
_entity.type
_entity.pdbx_description
1 polymer ?
#
loop_
_entity_poly.entity_id
_entity_poly.type
_entity_poly.pdbx_seq_one_letter_code
_entity_poly.pdbx_strand_id
1 'polypeptide(L)'
;MAQHTLSGLPDIPIILRRSARAKRISLRVSGLDGRVTLTLPLGLADQDGLDFAAQKRDWLRRQIGQKIDIQPVKAGALVPIEGRLRRVQPAAGRRVV
;
A
#
# COMPACT_ATOMS: atom_id res chain seq x y z
N MET A 1 15.67 -0.34 5.44
CA MET A 1 14.56 -0.28 4.48
C MET A 1 14.80 0.96 3.63
N ALA A 2 14.81 0.86 2.31
CA ALA A 2 15.02 2.02 1.42
C ALA A 2 13.72 2.31 0.68
N GLN A 3 13.22 3.54 0.78
CA GLN A 3 12.05 4.02 0.06
C GLN A 3 12.54 4.69 -1.22
N HIS A 4 12.05 4.23 -2.38
CA HIS A 4 12.38 4.85 -3.67
C HIS A 4 11.10 5.32 -4.34
N THR A 5 11.19 6.48 -4.98
CA THR A 5 10.10 7.10 -5.74
C THR A 5 10.35 6.85 -7.22
N LEU A 6 9.36 6.32 -7.93
CA LEU A 6 9.50 5.98 -9.34
C LEU A 6 9.01 7.15 -10.21
N SER A 7 9.92 7.83 -10.89
CA SER A 7 9.58 8.98 -11.76
C SER A 7 8.66 8.54 -12.91
N GLY A 8 7.55 9.26 -13.10
CA GLY A 8 6.57 9.04 -14.19
C GLY A 8 5.21 8.48 -13.78
N LEU A 9 4.98 8.23 -12.50
CA LEU A 9 3.66 8.11 -11.86
C LEU A 9 3.65 9.10 -10.70
N PRO A 10 2.56 9.83 -10.40
CA PRO A 10 2.56 10.74 -9.25
C PRO A 10 2.93 9.95 -7.99
N ASP A 11 4.11 10.25 -7.45
CA ASP A 11 4.78 9.75 -6.24
C ASP A 11 4.16 8.52 -5.56
N ILE A 12 4.17 7.35 -6.23
CA ILE A 12 3.81 6.11 -5.56
C ILE A 12 5.04 5.63 -4.78
N PRO A 13 5.02 5.63 -3.44
CA PRO A 13 6.15 5.15 -2.65
C PRO A 13 6.29 3.64 -2.85
N ILE A 14 7.43 3.21 -3.39
CA ILE A 14 7.77 1.79 -3.53
C ILE A 14 8.72 1.40 -2.41
N ILE A 15 8.33 0.37 -1.67
CA ILE A 15 9.15 -0.24 -0.64
C ILE A 15 10.01 -1.32 -1.30
N LEU A 16 11.32 -1.12 -1.32
CA LEU A 16 12.27 -2.13 -1.79
C LEU A 16 12.56 -3.14 -0.67
N ARG A 17 12.39 -4.42 -0.98
CA ARG A 17 12.68 -5.53 -0.07
C ARG A 17 13.63 -6.52 -0.72
N ARG A 18 14.82 -6.68 -0.15
CA ARG A 18 15.77 -7.74 -0.54
C ARG A 18 15.47 -9.04 0.19
N SER A 19 15.57 -10.18 -0.50
CA SER A 19 15.32 -11.50 0.11
C SER A 19 16.19 -12.59 -0.48
N ALA A 20 16.88 -13.35 0.38
CA ALA A 20 17.66 -14.54 0.00
C ALA A 20 16.80 -15.65 -0.64
N ARG A 21 15.50 -15.68 -0.35
CA ARG A 21 14.56 -16.67 -0.90
C ARG A 21 13.96 -16.24 -2.24
N ALA A 22 14.14 -14.99 -2.65
CA ALA A 22 13.60 -14.51 -3.91
C ALA A 22 14.44 -15.03 -5.07
N LYS A 23 13.81 -15.77 -5.98
CA LYS A 23 14.43 -16.26 -7.22
C LYS A 23 14.15 -15.35 -8.43
N ARG A 24 13.27 -14.36 -8.27
CA ARG A 24 12.83 -13.41 -9.31
C ARG A 24 12.39 -12.10 -8.68
N ILE A 25 12.34 -11.04 -9.49
CA ILE A 25 11.71 -9.78 -9.11
C ILE A 25 10.21 -9.99 -8.99
N SER A 26 9.59 -9.44 -7.94
CA SER A 26 8.13 -9.42 -7.81
C SER A 26 7.63 -8.08 -7.30
N LEU A 27 6.45 -7.69 -7.79
CA LEU A 27 5.79 -6.45 -7.42
C LEU A 27 4.43 -6.78 -6.81
N ARG A 28 4.15 -6.21 -5.65
CA ARG A 28 2.89 -6.43 -4.92
C ARG A 28 2.28 -5.10 -4.54
N VAL A 29 0.98 -4.96 -4.77
CA VAL A 29 0.16 -3.88 -4.23
C VAL A 29 -0.70 -4.45 -3.12
N SER A 30 -0.68 -3.82 -1.95
CA SER A 30 -1.57 -4.19 -0.85
C SER A 30 -3.01 -3.77 -1.16
N GLY A 31 -3.99 -4.66 -0.98
CA GLY A 31 -5.39 -4.29 -1.20
C GLY A 31 -5.95 -3.34 -0.13
N LEU A 32 -5.33 -3.32 1.06
CA LEU A 32 -5.82 -2.58 2.22
C LEU A 32 -5.43 -1.11 2.16
N ASP A 33 -4.14 -0.83 1.98
CA ASP A 33 -3.54 0.52 2.00
C ASP A 33 -2.90 0.91 0.66
N GLY A 34 -2.92 -0.01 -0.30
CA GLY A 34 -1.94 -0.22 -1.36
C GLY A 34 -0.65 0.54 -1.32
N ARG A 35 0.08 0.26 -0.27
CA ARG A 35 1.54 0.24 -0.35
C ARG A 35 1.98 -0.71 -1.46
N VAL A 36 3.01 -0.29 -2.16
CA VAL A 36 3.65 -1.09 -3.20
C VAL A 36 4.95 -1.65 -2.65
N THR A 37 5.16 -2.96 -2.80
CA THR A 37 6.40 -3.62 -2.40
C THR A 37 7.04 -4.29 -3.61
N LEU A 38 8.31 -3.97 -3.83
CA LEU A 38 9.16 -4.57 -4.85
C LEU A 38 10.15 -5.51 -4.15
N THR A 39 10.05 -6.81 -4.41
CA THR A 39 10.95 -7.81 -3.83
C THR A 39 12.05 -8.18 -4.83
N LEU A 40 13.29 -8.12 -4.37
CA LEU A 40 14.51 -8.35 -5.18
C LEU A 40 15.34 -9.52 -4.60
N PRO A 41 15.94 -10.37 -5.46
CA PRO A 41 17.04 -11.26 -5.06
C PRO A 41 18.23 -10.45 -4.50
N LEU A 42 19.05 -11.08 -3.65
CA LEU A 42 20.15 -10.37 -2.96
C LEU A 42 21.17 -9.73 -3.91
N GLY A 43 21.54 -10.42 -4.99
CA GLY A 43 22.58 -9.98 -5.92
C GLY A 43 22.09 -9.10 -7.07
N LEU A 44 20.79 -8.78 -7.12
CA LEU A 44 20.24 -7.95 -8.20
C LEU A 44 20.41 -6.46 -7.87
N ALA A 45 20.69 -5.64 -8.89
CA ALA A 45 20.78 -4.20 -8.71
C ALA A 45 19.41 -3.59 -8.40
N ASP A 46 19.38 -2.48 -7.65
CA ASP A 46 18.13 -1.76 -7.39
C ASP A 46 17.54 -1.20 -8.69
N GLN A 47 18.39 -0.80 -9.64
CA GLN A 47 17.97 -0.28 -10.94
C GLN A 47 17.16 -1.29 -11.75
N ASP A 48 17.60 -2.56 -11.83
CA ASP A 48 16.85 -3.62 -12.50
C ASP A 48 15.45 -3.79 -11.91
N GLY A 49 15.34 -3.62 -10.59
CA GLY A 49 14.08 -3.62 -9.87
C GLY A 49 13.19 -2.44 -10.24
N LEU A 50 13.74 -1.24 -10.28
CA LEU A 50 13.03 -0.03 -10.66
C LEU A 50 12.60 -0.08 -12.13
N ASP A 51 13.42 -0.63 -13.02
CA ASP A 51 13.11 -0.83 -14.43
C ASP A 51 11.97 -1.84 -14.60
N PHE A 52 11.95 -2.92 -13.81
CA PHE A 52 10.83 -3.86 -13.78
C PHE A 52 9.54 -3.17 -13.31
N ALA A 53 9.59 -2.36 -12.26
CA ALA A 53 8.43 -1.60 -11.79
C ALA A 53 7.96 -0.56 -12.83
N ALA A 54 8.90 0.07 -13.54
CA ALA A 54 8.67 1.00 -14.64
C ALA A 54 7.95 0.34 -15.84
N GLN A 55 8.26 -0.92 -16.15
CA GLN A 55 7.54 -1.71 -17.17
C GLN A 55 6.12 -2.09 -16.74
N LYS A 56 5.83 -2.09 -15.44
CA LYS A 56 4.52 -2.43 -14.87
C LYS A 56 3.68 -1.20 -14.51
N ARG A 57 4.02 0.00 -15.02
CA ARG A 57 3.32 1.26 -14.69
C ARG A 57 1.81 1.19 -14.88
N ASP A 58 1.32 0.72 -16.02
CA ASP A 58 -0.13 0.65 -16.28
C ASP A 58 -0.86 -0.34 -15.37
N TRP A 59 -0.19 -1.45 -15.05
CA TRP A 59 -0.70 -2.41 -14.09
C TRP A 59 -0.77 -1.79 -12.69
N LEU A 60 0.28 -1.08 -12.25
CA LEU A 60 0.28 -0.35 -10.97
C LEU A 60 -0.84 0.69 -10.90
N ARG A 61 -1.04 1.48 -11.95
CA ARG A 61 -2.14 2.46 -12.03
C ARG A 61 -3.49 1.81 -11.84
N ARG A 62 -3.75 0.68 -12.53
CA ARG A 62 -5.00 -0.05 -12.40
C ARG A 62 -5.19 -0.62 -10.99
N GLN A 63 -4.16 -1.22 -10.42
CA GLN A 63 -4.24 -1.79 -9.07
C GLN A 63 -4.46 -0.73 -7.99
N ILE A 64 -3.86 0.45 -8.14
CA ILE A 64 -4.04 1.56 -7.19
C ILE A 64 -5.37 2.26 -7.40
N GLY A 65 -5.83 2.43 -8.65
CA GLY A 65 -7.14 3.01 -8.95
C GLY A 65 -8.32 2.14 -8.51
N GLN A 66 -8.11 0.83 -8.35
CA GLN A 66 -9.10 -0.09 -7.77
C GLN A 66 -9.14 -0.07 -6.24
N LYS A 67 -8.35 0.78 -5.57
CA LYS A 67 -8.41 0.91 -4.12
C LYS A 67 -9.77 1.42 -3.69
N ILE A 68 -10.27 0.79 -2.64
CA ILE A 68 -11.34 1.33 -1.81
C ILE A 68 -10.71 2.49 -1.03
N ASP A 69 -11.35 3.66 -1.04
CA ASP A 69 -10.95 4.76 -0.18
C ASP A 69 -11.02 4.28 1.28
N ILE A 70 -9.85 4.24 1.93
CA ILE A 70 -9.81 3.98 3.37
C ILE A 70 -10.39 5.22 4.04
N GLN A 71 -11.62 5.10 4.52
CA GLN A 71 -12.20 6.12 5.38
C GLN A 71 -11.75 5.85 6.82
N PRO A 72 -10.85 6.67 7.40
CA PRO A 72 -10.43 6.47 8.79
C PRO A 72 -11.62 6.66 9.73
N VAL A 73 -11.77 5.73 10.68
CA VAL A 73 -12.77 5.83 11.75
C VAL A 73 -12.31 6.91 12.72
N LYS A 74 -12.92 8.10 12.63
CA LYS A 74 -12.66 9.26 13.49
C LYS A 74 -13.95 9.74 14.14
N ALA A 75 -13.84 10.57 15.19
CA ALA A 75 -15.01 11.23 15.77
C ALA A 75 -15.83 11.96 14.67
N GLY A 76 -17.14 11.74 14.66
CA GLY A 76 -18.07 12.21 13.65
C GLY A 76 -18.23 11.30 12.43
N ALA A 77 -17.38 10.30 12.21
CA ALA A 77 -17.51 9.37 11.08
C ALA A 77 -18.78 8.52 11.18
N LEU A 78 -19.38 8.19 10.04
CA LEU A 78 -20.48 7.23 9.94
C LEU A 78 -19.93 5.85 9.57
N VAL A 79 -20.17 4.85 10.41
CA VAL A 79 -19.69 3.48 10.22
C VAL A 79 -20.91 2.53 10.20
N PRO A 80 -21.05 1.67 9.20
CA PRO A 80 -22.11 0.66 9.19
C PRO A 80 -21.84 -0.40 10.25
N ILE A 81 -22.76 -0.53 11.22
CA ILE A 81 -22.77 -1.61 12.21
C ILE A 81 -24.10 -2.35 12.02
N GLU A 82 -24.02 -3.63 11.67
CA GLU A 82 -25.22 -4.45 11.38
C GLU A 82 -26.11 -3.80 10.29
N GLY A 83 -25.48 -3.21 9.27
CA GLY A 83 -26.18 -2.51 8.18
C GLY A 83 -26.76 -1.14 8.53
N ARG A 84 -26.63 -0.68 9.78
CA ARG A 84 -27.08 0.67 10.20
C ARG A 84 -25.89 1.61 10.33
N LEU A 85 -25.96 2.76 9.67
CA LEU A 85 -24.95 3.81 9.85
C LEU A 85 -24.99 4.34 11.29
N ARG A 86 -23.87 4.22 12.00
CA ARG A 86 -23.68 4.75 13.35
C ARG A 86 -22.64 5.85 13.34
N ARG A 87 -22.90 6.94 14.05
CA ARG A 87 -21.93 8.03 14.21
C ARG A 87 -20.96 7.71 15.34
N VAL A 88 -19.67 7.77 15.05
CA VAL A 88 -18.61 7.67 16.05
C VAL A 88 -18.64 8.94 16.90
N GLN A 89 -18.78 8.80 18.21
CA GLN A 89 -18.70 9.92 19.15
C GLN A 89 -17.66 9.61 20.23
N PRO A 90 -16.91 10.61 20.72
CA PRO A 90 -16.14 10.46 21.94
C PRO A 90 -17.07 10.10 23.09
N ALA A 91 -16.70 9.08 23.88
CA ALA A 91 -17.43 8.70 25.09
C ALA A 91 -16.56 8.98 26.32
N ALA A 92 -17.17 9.47 27.40
CA ALA A 92 -16.50 9.66 28.69
C ALA A 92 -16.29 8.34 29.47
N GLY A 93 -16.44 7.19 28.79
CA GLY A 93 -16.42 5.86 29.39
C GLY A 93 -15.02 5.31 29.63
N ARG A 94 -14.98 4.04 30.08
CA ARG A 94 -13.73 3.33 30.38
C ARG A 94 -12.92 3.11 29.09
N ARG A 95 -11.63 3.46 29.13
CA ARG A 95 -10.70 3.21 28.03
C ARG A 95 -10.53 1.70 27.83
N VAL A 96 -10.78 1.22 26.63
CA VAL A 96 -10.39 -0.12 26.20
C VAL A 96 -8.92 -0.03 25.77
N VAL A 97 -8.05 -0.85 26.36
CA VAL A 97 -6.61 -0.92 26.09
C VAL A 97 -6.31 -2.17 25.30
#